data_AF-A0A7V7D7M7-F1
#
_entry.id   AF-A0A7V7D7M7-F1
#
_cell.length_a   1.000
_cell.length_b   1.000
_cell.length_c   1.000
_cell.angle_alpha   90.00
_cell.angle_beta   90.00
_cell.angle_gamma   90.00
#
_symmetry.space_group_name_H-M   'P 1'
#
loop_
_entity.id
_entity.type
_entity.pdbx_description
1 polymer ?
#
loop_
_entity_poly.entity_id
_entity_poly.type
_entity_poly.pdbx_seq_one_letter_code
_entity_poly.pdbx_strand_id
1 'polypeptide(L)'
;MRATSAEASATPDSFQTVSVLSIDMAVVAGRKYYATATITITPGMGGATVVGDWYFKGALRMSGATAVTDADGIAVLASMTTPAKSGDTFMFMVTDIVASGYIYDESSNVETSDSIAVP
;
A
#
# COMPACT_ATOMS: atom_id res chain seq x y z
N MET A 1 -15.50 54.24 17.59
CA MET A 1 -15.73 53.40 16.40
C MET A 1 -15.28 51.99 16.75
N ARG A 2 -16.20 51.05 17.02
CA ARG A 2 -15.85 49.66 17.32
C ARG A 2 -15.61 48.94 15.99
N ALA A 3 -14.36 48.53 15.74
CA ALA A 3 -14.06 47.62 14.64
C ALA A 3 -14.52 46.22 15.06
N THR A 4 -15.55 45.70 14.41
CA THR A 4 -15.87 44.27 14.45
C THR A 4 -14.89 43.56 13.53
N SER A 5 -13.92 42.85 14.12
CA SER A 5 -13.15 41.83 13.40
C SER A 5 -14.09 40.68 13.07
N ALA A 6 -14.30 40.41 11.78
CA ALA A 6 -14.88 39.16 11.35
C ALA A 6 -13.78 38.10 11.44
N GLU A 7 -13.88 37.22 12.44
CA GLU A 7 -13.11 35.98 12.43
C GLU A 7 -13.71 35.09 11.33
N ALA A 8 -12.99 34.95 10.22
CA ALA A 8 -13.30 33.94 9.23
C ALA A 8 -13.07 32.57 9.89
N SER A 9 -14.16 31.89 10.25
CA SER A 9 -14.10 30.49 10.66
C SER A 9 -13.88 29.65 9.41
N ALA A 10 -12.62 29.32 9.13
CA ALA A 10 -12.29 28.27 8.17
C ALA A 10 -12.72 26.94 8.80
N THR A 11 -13.79 26.34 8.29
CA THR A 11 -14.11 24.94 8.58
C THR A 11 -12.97 24.11 8.01
N PRO A 12 -12.26 23.27 8.81
CA PRO A 12 -11.33 22.32 8.24
C PRO A 12 -12.16 21.38 7.35
N ASP A 13 -11.81 21.26 6.07
CA ASP A 13 -12.27 20.12 5.27
C ASP A 13 -11.85 18.86 6.03
N SER A 14 -12.83 18.11 6.53
CA SER A 14 -12.56 16.83 7.17
C SER A 14 -12.11 15.87 6.07
N PHE A 15 -10.81 15.67 5.94
CA PHE A 15 -10.29 14.61 5.09
C PHE A 15 -10.78 13.27 5.64
N GLN A 16 -11.28 12.42 4.73
CA GLN A 16 -11.55 11.04 5.07
C GLN A 16 -10.22 10.28 5.19
N THR A 17 -10.21 9.15 5.89
CA THR A 17 -9.00 8.31 5.99
C THR A 17 -9.14 7.05 5.16
N VAL A 18 -8.00 6.56 4.68
CA VAL A 18 -7.85 5.25 4.04
C VAL A 18 -6.73 4.49 4.76
N SER A 19 -6.88 3.19 4.95
CA SER A 19 -5.85 2.33 5.53
C SER A 19 -5.81 0.97 4.83
N VAL A 20 -4.78 0.18 5.11
CA VAL A 20 -4.64 -1.18 4.59
C VAL A 20 -5.44 -2.14 5.47
N LEU A 21 -6.27 -2.95 4.83
CA LEU A 21 -7.06 -4.00 5.47
C LEU A 21 -6.34 -5.37 5.45
N SER A 22 -5.76 -5.74 4.31
CA SER A 22 -5.00 -7.00 4.17
C SER A 22 -3.95 -6.91 3.07
N ILE A 23 -2.94 -7.76 3.18
CA ILE A 23 -1.91 -8.00 2.17
C ILE A 23 -1.81 -9.52 1.98
N ASP A 24 -2.36 -10.03 0.87
CA ASP A 24 -2.27 -11.45 0.53
C ASP A 24 -1.14 -11.69 -0.47
N MET A 25 -0.21 -12.58 -0.16
CA MET A 25 0.96 -12.85 -1.00
C MET A 25 0.91 -14.20 -1.73
N ALA A 26 1.49 -14.21 -2.94
CA ALA A 26 1.73 -15.44 -3.70
C ALA A 26 3.13 -15.41 -4.35
N VAL A 27 3.75 -16.59 -4.47
CA VAL A 27 4.98 -16.78 -5.25
C VAL A 27 4.63 -17.35 -6.61
N VAL A 28 5.09 -16.69 -7.67
CA VAL A 28 4.97 -17.18 -9.03
C VAL A 28 6.30 -17.79 -9.48
N ALA A 29 6.26 -19.07 -9.84
CA ALA A 29 7.41 -19.82 -10.31
C ALA A 29 7.57 -19.72 -11.84
N GLY A 30 8.82 -19.65 -12.29
CA GLY A 30 9.21 -19.66 -13.69
C GLY A 30 10.70 -20.03 -13.81
N ARG A 31 11.42 -19.52 -14.82
CA ARG A 31 12.90 -19.62 -14.87
C ARG A 31 13.57 -18.92 -13.68
N LYS A 32 12.88 -17.94 -13.10
CA LYS A 32 13.17 -17.21 -11.87
C LYS A 32 11.85 -17.04 -11.12
N TYR A 33 11.91 -16.62 -9.86
CA TYR A 33 10.73 -16.37 -9.03
C TYR A 33 10.41 -14.89 -8.98
N TYR A 34 9.14 -14.56 -8.82
CA TYR A 34 8.72 -13.26 -8.32
C TYR A 34 7.52 -13.47 -7.39
N ALA A 35 7.23 -12.49 -6.54
CA ALA A 35 6.06 -12.51 -5.69
C ALA A 35 5.04 -11.48 -6.17
N THR A 36 3.77 -11.75 -5.91
CA THR A 36 2.68 -10.78 -6.03
C THR A 36 2.12 -10.49 -4.65
N ALA A 37 1.79 -9.23 -4.39
CA ALA A 37 1.05 -8.80 -3.21
C ALA A 37 -0.31 -8.24 -3.67
N THR A 38 -1.38 -8.77 -3.12
CA THR A 38 -2.76 -8.30 -3.32
C THR A 38 -3.15 -7.50 -2.09
N ILE A 39 -3.29 -6.18 -2.25
CA ILE A 39 -3.55 -5.25 -1.16
C ILE A 39 -5.03 -4.89 -1.22
N THR A 40 -5.73 -5.06 -0.10
CA THR A 40 -7.09 -4.56 0.08
C THR A 40 -7.05 -3.34 0.98
N ILE A 41 -7.67 -2.24 0.56
CA ILE A 41 -7.78 -1.00 1.36
C ILE A 41 -9.17 -0.87 1.99
N THR A 42 -9.27 -0.07 3.06
CA THR A 42 -10.54 0.31 3.67
C THR A 42 -10.62 1.83 3.87
N PRO A 43 -11.74 2.49 3.50
CA PRO A 43 -12.85 1.92 2.75
C PRO A 43 -12.40 1.44 1.36
N GLY A 44 -13.07 0.40 0.84
CA GLY A 44 -12.81 -0.09 -0.52
C GLY A 44 -13.19 0.96 -1.55
N MET A 45 -12.25 1.34 -2.42
CA MET A 45 -12.48 2.32 -3.47
C MET A 45 -11.52 2.15 -4.65
N GLY A 46 -12.00 2.47 -5.86
CA GLY A 46 -11.16 2.50 -7.06
C GLY A 46 -10.41 3.82 -7.26
N GLY A 47 -9.25 3.71 -7.90
CA GLY A 47 -8.42 4.86 -8.25
C GLY A 47 -7.46 5.33 -7.15
N ALA A 48 -7.41 4.66 -6.01
CA ALA A 48 -6.36 4.89 -5.02
C ALA A 48 -5.05 4.28 -5.52
N THR A 49 -3.93 4.99 -5.36
CA THR A 49 -2.60 4.47 -5.70
C THR A 49 -1.94 3.94 -4.43
N VAL A 50 -1.77 2.62 -4.36
CA VAL A 50 -0.99 1.98 -3.30
C VAL A 50 0.48 2.05 -3.67
N VAL A 51 1.33 2.45 -2.73
CA VAL A 51 2.78 2.54 -2.87
C VAL A 51 3.44 1.60 -1.86
N GLY A 52 4.48 0.89 -2.26
CA GLY A 52 5.23 0.07 -1.32
C GLY A 52 6.59 -0.40 -1.81
N ASP A 53 7.29 -1.06 -0.90
CA ASP A 53 8.66 -1.53 -1.06
C ASP A 53 8.71 -3.06 -1.07
N TRP A 54 9.54 -3.60 -1.97
CA TRP A 54 9.82 -5.03 -2.06
C TRP A 54 11.20 -5.35 -1.49
N TYR A 55 11.23 -6.35 -0.61
CA TYR A 55 12.43 -6.91 -0.02
C TYR A 55 12.61 -8.35 -0.46
N PHE A 56 13.86 -8.78 -0.61
CA PHE A 56 14.22 -10.17 -0.83
C PHE A 56 15.31 -10.55 0.15
N LYS A 57 15.08 -11.61 0.94
CA LYS A 57 15.98 -12.05 2.01
C LYS A 57 16.34 -10.92 2.99
N GLY A 58 15.37 -10.06 3.29
CA GLY A 58 15.53 -8.91 4.19
C GLY A 58 16.23 -7.69 3.58
N ALA A 59 16.72 -7.74 2.34
CA ALA A 59 17.31 -6.59 1.66
C ALA A 59 16.30 -5.89 0.76
N LEU A 60 16.23 -4.55 0.81
CA LEU A 60 15.42 -3.76 -0.11
C LEU A 60 15.89 -3.98 -1.55
N ARG A 61 14.97 -4.32 -2.46
CA ARG A 61 15.26 -4.62 -3.87
C ARG A 61 14.58 -3.69 -4.85
N MET A 62 13.39 -3.22 -4.51
CA MET A 62 12.63 -2.25 -5.28
C MET A 62 11.89 -1.36 -4.29
N SER A 63 12.00 -0.05 -4.46
CA SER A 63 11.28 0.92 -3.64
C SER A 63 10.28 1.71 -4.47
N GLY A 64 9.16 2.08 -3.87
CA GLY A 64 8.12 2.87 -4.52
C GLY A 64 7.41 2.14 -5.67
N ALA A 65 7.25 0.82 -5.56
CA ALA A 65 6.37 0.07 -6.45
C ALA A 65 4.94 0.58 -6.28
N THR A 66 4.18 0.69 -7.38
CA THR A 66 2.81 1.22 -7.33
C THR A 66 1.82 0.34 -8.07
N ALA A 67 0.57 0.36 -7.61
CA ALA A 67 -0.59 -0.13 -8.34
C ALA A 67 -1.82 0.70 -7.98
N VAL A 68 -2.76 0.79 -8.92
CA VAL A 68 -4.03 1.49 -8.73
C VAL A 68 -5.10 0.48 -8.33
N THR A 69 -5.90 0.81 -7.33
CA THR A 69 -7.01 -0.04 -6.88
C THR A 69 -8.13 -0.09 -7.90
N ASP A 70 -8.75 -1.26 -8.02
CA ASP A 70 -10.04 -1.43 -8.70
C ASP A 70 -11.21 -0.95 -7.84
N ALA A 71 -12.44 -1.09 -8.36
CA ALA A 71 -13.65 -0.61 -7.70
C ALA A 71 -13.89 -1.21 -6.29
N ASP A 72 -13.32 -2.38 -6.01
CA ASP A 72 -13.45 -3.07 -4.73
C ASP A 72 -12.34 -2.66 -3.72
N GLY A 73 -11.43 -1.76 -4.12
CA GLY A 73 -10.31 -1.35 -3.28
C GLY A 73 -9.13 -2.30 -3.33
N ILE A 74 -8.99 -3.07 -4.42
CA ILE A 74 -7.93 -4.08 -4.54
C ILE A 74 -6.85 -3.60 -5.50
N ALA A 75 -5.60 -3.58 -5.04
CA ALA A 75 -4.42 -3.29 -5.86
C ALA A 75 -3.48 -4.51 -5.86
N VAL A 76 -2.93 -4.86 -7.02
CA VAL A 76 -1.98 -5.98 -7.14
C VAL A 76 -0.61 -5.46 -7.60
N LEU A 77 0.41 -5.68 -6.78
CA LEU A 77 1.80 -5.35 -7.09
C LEU A 77 2.62 -6.62 -7.32
N ALA A 78 3.63 -6.52 -8.18
CA ALA A 78 4.58 -7.60 -8.43
C ALA A 78 6.01 -7.17 -8.09
N SER A 79 6.78 -8.09 -7.49
CA SER A 79 8.20 -7.90 -7.24
C SER A 79 9.02 -8.00 -8.53
N MET A 80 10.30 -7.66 -8.43
CA MET A 80 11.26 -8.01 -9.49
C MET A 80 11.44 -9.53 -9.59
N THR A 81 11.64 -10.03 -10.82
CA THR A 81 12.07 -11.42 -11.02
C THR A 81 13.47 -11.64 -10.44
N THR A 82 13.60 -12.62 -9.55
CA THR A 82 14.78 -12.86 -8.73
C THR A 82 15.16 -14.35 -8.77
N PRO A 83 16.45 -14.70 -9.02
CA PRO A 83 16.93 -16.06 -8.75
C PRO A 83 16.82 -16.34 -7.25
N ALA A 84 16.08 -17.39 -6.89
CA ALA A 84 15.79 -17.75 -5.51
C ALA A 84 15.85 -19.26 -5.31
N LYS A 85 16.03 -19.69 -4.07
CA LYS A 85 15.97 -21.09 -3.63
C LYS A 85 14.79 -21.28 -2.69
N SER A 86 14.34 -22.52 -2.52
CA SER A 86 13.34 -22.87 -1.48
C SER A 86 13.79 -22.31 -0.13
N GLY A 87 12.85 -21.66 0.57
CA GLY A 87 13.08 -20.97 1.84
C GLY A 87 13.60 -19.53 1.74
N ASP A 88 14.05 -19.04 0.57
CA ASP A 88 14.29 -17.60 0.39
C ASP A 88 12.95 -16.85 0.47
N THR A 89 12.95 -15.66 1.09
CA THR A 89 11.72 -14.90 1.37
C THR A 89 11.59 -13.65 0.51
N PHE A 90 10.39 -13.43 -0.01
CA PHE A 90 9.92 -12.13 -0.50
C PHE A 90 9.08 -11.47 0.58
N MET A 91 9.20 -10.15 0.72
CA MET A 91 8.37 -9.36 1.63
C MET A 91 7.94 -8.09 0.92
N PHE A 92 6.68 -7.69 1.12
CA PHE A 92 6.15 -6.42 0.64
C PHE A 92 5.71 -5.57 1.82
N MET A 93 6.02 -4.27 1.78
CA MET A 93 5.63 -3.30 2.81
C MET A 93 4.94 -2.12 2.15
N VAL A 94 3.72 -1.81 2.55
CA VAL A 94 3.01 -0.61 2.11
C VAL A 94 3.65 0.61 2.79
N THR A 95 3.96 1.62 2.00
CA THR A 95 4.58 2.87 2.48
C THR A 95 3.67 4.07 2.31
N ASP A 96 2.72 4.05 1.37
CA ASP A 96 1.74 5.13 1.19
C ASP A 96 0.48 4.66 0.45
N ILE A 97 -0.62 5.42 0.60
CA ILE A 97 -1.82 5.32 -0.23
C ILE A 97 -2.24 6.73 -0.66
N VAL A 98 -2.17 7.01 -1.95
CA VAL A 98 -2.59 8.29 -2.52
C VAL A 98 -3.99 8.17 -3.10
N ALA A 99 -4.96 8.86 -2.49
CA ALA A 99 -6.35 8.88 -2.95
C ALA A 99 -6.95 10.28 -2.81
N SER A 100 -7.70 10.73 -3.82
CA SER A 100 -8.24 12.10 -3.85
C SER A 100 -9.30 12.29 -2.76
N GLY A 101 -9.09 13.26 -1.87
CA GLY A 101 -9.99 13.53 -0.74
C GLY A 101 -9.79 12.62 0.48
N TYR A 102 -8.76 11.77 0.45
CA TYR A 102 -8.39 10.86 1.53
C TYR A 102 -6.96 11.12 1.99
N ILE A 103 -6.71 10.89 3.28
CA ILE A 103 -5.38 10.83 3.87
C ILE A 103 -5.10 9.38 4.26
N TYR A 104 -3.93 8.88 3.89
CA TYR A 104 -3.47 7.58 4.37
C TYR A 104 -3.20 7.63 5.87
N ASP A 105 -3.90 6.80 6.63
CA ASP A 105 -3.73 6.64 8.07
C ASP A 105 -3.08 5.29 8.37
N GLU A 106 -1.75 5.28 8.38
CA GLU A 106 -0.95 4.09 8.68
C GLU A 106 -1.24 3.51 10.08
N SER A 107 -1.70 4.34 11.02
CA SER A 107 -1.99 3.90 12.39
C SER A 107 -3.26 3.06 12.47
N SER A 108 -4.12 3.19 11.46
CA SER A 108 -5.35 2.41 11.28
C SER A 108 -5.17 1.21 10.34
N ASN A 109 -3.93 0.89 9.93
CA ASN A 109 -3.67 -0.34 9.19
C ASN A 109 -3.95 -1.56 10.06
N VAL A 110 -4.67 -2.52 9.50
CA VAL A 110 -4.76 -3.87 10.06
C VAL A 110 -3.48 -4.64 9.72
N GLU A 111 -2.89 -4.38 8.56
CA GLU A 111 -1.63 -4.97 8.11
C GLU A 111 -0.79 -3.92 7.37
N THR A 112 0.53 -3.94 7.57
CA THR A 112 1.46 -2.99 6.91
C THR A 112 2.46 -3.68 6.00
N SER A 113 2.74 -4.96 6.26
CA SER A 113 3.63 -5.79 5.46
C SER A 113 3.28 -7.26 5.60
N ASP A 114 3.51 -8.03 4.55
CA ASP A 114 3.46 -9.49 4.58
C ASP A 114 4.72 -10.10 3.95
N SER A 115 4.97 -11.39 4.21
CA SER A 115 6.08 -12.14 3.63
C SER A 115 5.70 -13.56 3.24
N ILE A 116 6.31 -14.05 2.17
CA ILE A 116 6.12 -15.42 1.67
C ILE A 116 7.46 -16.05 1.29
N ALA A 117 7.62 -17.31 1.66
CA ALA A 117 8.78 -18.12 1.30
C ALA A 117 8.58 -18.77 -0.08
N VAL A 118 9.67 -18.86 -0.85
CA VAL A 118 9.71 -19.70 -2.05
C VAL A 118 9.50 -21.16 -1.63
N PRO A 119 8.54 -21.89 -2.25
CA PRO A 119 8.30 -23.30 -1.98
C PRO A 119 9.54 -24.17 -2.18
#